data_AF-A0A2W4XQA1-F1
#
_entry.id   AF-A0A2W4XQA1-F1
#
_cell.length_a   1.000
_cell.length_b   1.000
_cell.length_c   1.000
_cell.angle_alpha   90.00
_cell.angle_beta   90.00
_cell.angle_gamma   90.00
#
_symmetry.space_group_name_H-M   'P 1'
#
loop_
_entity.id
_entity.type
_entity.pdbx_description
1 polymer ?
#
loop_
_entity_poly.entity_id
_entity_poly.type
_entity_poly.pdbx_seq_one_letter_code
_entity_poly.pdbx_strand_id
1 'polypeptide(L)' 'MGKAGKALKQVLEEYSISQFSLAVAMDVERNNVYRWVNEKRDPTAETVVEMVRALKTLNSEAAKAFIECYLLNEI' A
#
# COMPACT_ATOMS: atom_id res chain seq x y z
N MET A 1 -5.43 3.88 -13.79
CA MET A 1 -4.37 3.84 -12.77
C MET A 1 -4.93 4.42 -11.48
N GLY A 2 -5.32 3.59 -10.51
CA GLY A 2 -5.87 4.07 -9.25
C GLY A 2 -4.79 4.70 -8.38
N LYS A 3 -5.10 5.86 -7.80
CA LYS A 3 -4.19 6.65 -6.93
C LYS A 3 -3.55 5.81 -5.81
N ALA A 4 -4.31 4.87 -5.24
CA ALA A 4 -3.85 4.00 -4.15
C ALA A 4 -2.77 2.99 -4.59
N GLY A 5 -2.91 2.36 -5.77
CA GLY A 5 -1.94 1.38 -6.26
C GLY A 5 -0.57 2.01 -6.53
N LYS A 6 -0.57 3.20 -7.14
CA LYS A 6 0.65 4.00 -7.37
C LYS A 6 1.33 4.42 -6.08
N ALA A 7 0.57 5.00 -5.14
CA ALA A 7 1.09 5.39 -3.83
C ALA A 7 1.67 4.18 -3.07
N LEU A 8 0.98 3.03 -3.12
CA LEU A 8 1.44 1.81 -2.46
C LEU A 8 2.76 1.33 -3.07
N LYS A 9 2.84 1.27 -4.40
CA LYS A 9 4.07 0.85 -5.09
C LYS A 9 5.26 1.70 -4.69
N GLN A 10 5.11 3.03 -4.75
CA GLN A 10 6.16 3.98 -4.40
C GLN A 10 6.65 3.77 -2.97
N VAL A 11 5.74 3.67 -2.00
CA VAL A 11 6.10 3.51 -0.59
C VAL A 11 6.78 2.17 -0.31
N LEU A 12 6.30 1.09 -0.93
CA LEU A 12 6.92 -0.23 -0.77
C LEU A 12 8.36 -0.23 -1.29
N GLU A 13 8.61 0.44 -2.43
CA GLU A 13 9.95 0.57 -3.02
C GLU A 13 10.87 1.47 -2.16
N GLU A 14 10.39 2.66 -1.77
CA GLU A 14 11.16 3.65 -1.00
C GLU A 14 11.58 3.13 0.39
N TYR A 15 10.68 2.42 1.07
CA TYR A 15 10.93 1.89 2.42
C TYR A 15 11.41 0.44 2.42
N SER A 16 11.73 -0.13 1.25
CA SER A 16 12.18 -1.53 1.09
C SER A 16 11.23 -2.56 1.73
N ILE A 17 9.93 -2.29 1.70
CA ILE A 17 8.90 -3.19 2.22
C ILE A 17 8.46 -4.13 1.10
N SER A 18 8.63 -5.43 1.31
CA SER A 18 8.18 -6.41 0.32
C SER A 18 6.64 -6.50 0.26
N GLN A 19 6.11 -6.82 -0.91
CA GLN A 19 4.67 -7.14 -1.06
C GLN A 19 4.25 -8.32 -0.14
N PHE A 20 5.18 -9.22 0.18
CA PHE A 20 4.93 -10.35 1.07
C PHE A 20 4.75 -9.91 2.52
N SER A 21 5.65 -9.06 3.04
CA SER A 21 5.54 -8.54 4.40
C SER A 21 4.25 -7.75 4.60
N LEU A 22 3.84 -6.97 3.60
CA LEU A 22 2.54 -6.29 3.64
C LEU A 22 1.37 -7.29 3.66
N ALA A 23 1.42 -8.33 2.81
CA ALA A 23 0.37 -9.35 2.76
C ALA A 23 0.20 -10.07 4.11
N VAL A 24 1.32 -10.42 4.76
CA VAL A 24 1.32 -11.03 6.10
C VAL A 24 0.75 -10.05 7.14
N ALA A 25 1.17 -8.78 7.12
CA ALA A 25 0.69 -7.78 8.07
C ALA A 25 -0.80 -7.44 7.91
N MET A 26 -1.34 -7.57 6.69
CA MET A 26 -2.76 -7.36 6.39
C MET A 26 -3.62 -8.63 6.54
N ASP A 27 -3.02 -9.80 6.80
CA ASP A 27 -3.68 -11.10 6.77
C ASP A 27 -4.45 -11.36 5.47
N VAL A 28 -3.79 -11.11 4.32
CA VAL A 28 -4.36 -11.34 2.98
C VAL A 28 -3.42 -12.16 2.11
N GLU A 29 -3.96 -12.77 1.06
CA GLU A 29 -3.13 -13.43 0.06
C GLU A 29 -2.20 -12.44 -0.64
N ARG A 30 -0.93 -12.85 -0.87
CA ARG A 30 0.06 -12.06 -1.61
C ARG A 30 -0.46 -11.60 -2.99
N ASN A 31 -1.30 -12.40 -3.63
CA ASN A 31 -1.87 -12.08 -4.94
C ASN A 31 -2.78 -10.84 -4.91
N ASN A 32 -3.40 -10.51 -3.78
CA ASN A 32 -4.14 -9.26 -3.62
C ASN A 32 -3.21 -8.06 -3.67
N VAL A 33 -2.12 -8.10 -2.89
CA VAL A 33 -1.09 -7.04 -2.89
C VAL A 33 -0.47 -6.86 -4.28
N TYR A 34 -0.15 -7.97 -4.95
CA TYR A 34 0.37 -7.94 -6.32
C TYR A 34 -0.60 -7.24 -7.28
N ARG A 35 -1.90 -7.53 -7.19
CA ARG A 35 -2.92 -6.88 -8.04
C ARG A 35 -3.03 -5.38 -7.79
N TRP A 36 -2.91 -4.91 -6.56
CA TRP A 36 -2.93 -3.48 -6.22
C TRP A 36 -1.67 -2.75 -6.73
N VAL A 37 -0.49 -3.31 -6.46
CA VAL A 37 0.80 -2.71 -6.84
C VAL A 37 1.01 -2.68 -8.36
N ASN A 38 0.46 -3.66 -9.09
CA ASN A 38 0.51 -3.72 -10.55
C ASN A 38 -0.77 -3.21 -11.22
N GLU A 39 -1.63 -2.53 -10.47
CA GLU A 39 -2.80 -1.81 -10.99
C GLU A 39 -3.79 -2.69 -11.78
N LYS A 40 -3.82 -4.00 -11.46
CA LYS A 40 -4.77 -4.95 -12.04
C LYS A 40 -6.15 -4.84 -11.39
N ARG A 41 -6.21 -4.32 -10.17
CA ARG A 41 -7.44 -4.05 -9.42
C ARG A 41 -7.15 -2.93 -8.42
N ASP A 42 -8.07 -2.00 -8.28
CA ASP A 42 -7.96 -0.97 -7.25
C ASP A 42 -8.40 -1.54 -5.88
N PRO A 43 -7.70 -1.20 -4.79
CA PRO A 43 -8.17 -1.50 -3.44
C PRO A 43 -9.42 -0.68 -3.13
N THR A 44 -10.30 -1.20 -2.26
CA THR A 44 -11.44 -0.43 -1.76
C THR A 44 -10.97 0.63 -0.77
N ALA A 45 -11.82 1.62 -0.45
CA ALA A 45 -11.51 2.62 0.58
C ALA A 45 -11.21 1.97 1.95
N GLU A 46 -11.95 0.92 2.30
CA GLU A 46 -11.70 0.12 3.51
C GLU A 46 -10.34 -0.57 3.45
N THR A 47 -9.98 -1.17 2.31
CA THR A 47 -8.65 -1.77 2.13
C THR A 47 -7.52 -0.74 2.28
N VAL A 48 -7.72 0.50 1.81
CA VAL A 48 -6.73 1.57 1.99
C VAL A 48 -6.49 1.88 3.47
N VAL A 49 -7.55 1.86 4.29
CA VAL A 49 -7.41 2.02 5.75
C VAL A 49 -6.60 0.87 6.36
N GLU A 50 -6.87 -0.37 5.94
CA GLU A 50 -6.10 -1.53 6.41
C GLU A 50 -4.64 -1.50 5.94
N MET A 51 -4.35 -1.00 4.74
CA MET A 51 -2.97 -0.76 4.28
C MET A 51 -2.23 0.19 5.20
N VAL A 52 -2.85 1.31 5.61
CA VAL A 52 -2.25 2.27 6.55
C VAL A 52 -1.94 1.58 7.88
N ARG A 53 -2.88 0.78 8.41
CA ARG A 53 -2.70 0.06 9.68
C ARG A 53 -1.55 -0.95 9.59
N ALA A 54 -1.50 -1.74 8.53
CA ALA A 54 -0.45 -2.73 8.30
C ALA A 54 0.91 -2.09 8.02
N LEU A 55 0.97 -1.01 7.23
CA LEU A 55 2.20 -0.26 7.05
C LEU A 55 2.69 0.29 8.38
N LYS A 56 1.81 0.78 9.25
CA LYS A 56 2.21 1.31 10.56
C LYS A 56 2.84 0.26 11.47
N THR A 57 2.46 -1.01 11.37
CA THR A 57 3.09 -2.10 12.14
C THR A 57 4.45 -2.50 11.57
N LEU A 58 4.65 -2.35 10.26
CA LEU A 58 5.91 -2.65 9.58
C LEU A 58 6.92 -1.50 9.68
N ASN A 59 6.47 -0.27 9.45
CA ASN A 59 7.24 0.98 9.49
C ASN A 59 6.28 2.19 9.60
N SER A 60 6.35 2.92 10.71
CA SER A 60 5.46 4.08 10.95
C SER A 60 5.63 5.22 9.94
N GLU A 61 6.84 5.45 9.44
CA GLU A 61 7.10 6.48 8.42
C GLU A 61 6.54 6.07 7.06
N ALA A 62 6.63 4.79 6.69
CA ALA A 62 6.01 4.28 5.46
C ALA A 62 4.49 4.48 5.45
N ALA A 63 3.82 4.30 6.59
CA ALA A 63 2.39 4.56 6.72
C ALA A 63 2.05 6.04 6.49
N LYS A 64 2.86 6.96 7.04
CA LYS A 64 2.70 8.40 6.86
C LYS A 64 2.93 8.79 5.39
N ALA A 65 4.01 8.29 4.79
CA ALA A 65 4.32 8.50 3.38
C ALA A 65 3.20 7.97 2.47
N PHE A 66 2.58 6.84 2.80
CA PHE A 66 1.45 6.32 2.03
C PHE A 66 0.22 7.23 2.08
N ILE A 67 -0.10 7.79 3.24
CA ILE A 67 -1.19 8.78 3.37
C ILE A 67 -0.87 10.03 2.54
N GLU A 68 0.34 10.56 2.65
CA GLU A 68 0.77 11.74 1.90
C GLU A 68 0.72 11.49 0.39
N CYS A 69 1.30 10.38 -0.09
CA CYS A 69 1.25 10.01 -1.50
C CYS A 69 -0.20 9.79 -1.98
N TYR A 70 -1.04 9.12 -1.20
CA TYR A 70 -2.43 8.84 -1.58
C TYR A 70 -3.32 10.08 -1.57
N LEU A 71 -3.08 11.05 -0.70
CA LEU A 71 -3.90 12.26 -0.62
C LEU A 71 -3.37 13.41 -1.48
N LEU A 72 -2.04 13.55 -1.59
CA LEU A 72 -1.40 14.73 -2.17
C LEU A 72 -0.83 14.52 -3.57
N ASN A 73 -0.58 13.28 -4.03
CA ASN A 73 -0.09 13.11 -5.41
C ASN A 73 -1.20 13.44 -6.42
N GLU A 74 -1.09 14.59 -7.06
CA GLU A 74 -1.73 14.90 -8.33
C GLU A 74 -0.93 14.22 -9.45
N ILE A 75 -1.29 12.97 -9.78
CA ILE A 75 -0.71 12.22 -10.92
C ILE A 75 -1.67 12.29 -12.09
#